data_AF-A0A536HUF6-F1
#
_entry.id   AF-A0A536HUF6-F1
#
_cell.length_a   1.000
_cell.length_b   1.000
_cell.length_c   1.000
_cell.angle_alpha   90.00
_cell.angle_beta   90.00
_cell.angle_gamma   90.00
#
_symmetry.space_group_name_H-M   'P 1'
#
loop_
_entity.id
_entity.type
_entity.pdbx_description
1 polymer ?
#
loop_
_entity_poly.entity_id
_entity_poly.type
_entity_poly.pdbx_seq_one_letter_code
_entity_poly.pdbx_strand_id
1 'polypeptide(L)'
;MRNVGGGERVEGRVLANGSVSILIRQQSGPPNCPICLALGTRIATPDGEVAVQDLRVGDVVWTTDLAGARIAAPLTEIGSTPVPPTHQVVHLALADGRVVFVSPGHPTADGRHVGDLAPGETLDGASIASVERVAYAGGATYDILPAGATGAYWANGVLLGSTLH
;
A
#
# COMPACT_ATOMS: atom_id res chain seq x y z
N MET A 1 -3.61 -21.27 -22.11
CA MET A 1 -3.12 -19.95 -22.55
C MET A 1 -4.01 -18.91 -21.88
N ARG A 2 -3.53 -18.23 -20.84
CA ARG A 2 -4.38 -17.32 -20.03
C ARG A 2 -4.17 -15.89 -20.51
N ASN A 3 -5.26 -15.28 -20.93
CA ASN A 3 -5.38 -13.91 -21.39
C ASN A 3 -5.05 -12.99 -20.21
N VAL A 4 -3.91 -12.29 -20.25
CA VAL A 4 -3.56 -11.26 -19.28
C VAL A 4 -4.18 -9.97 -19.81
N GLY A 5 -5.25 -9.51 -19.18
CA GLY A 5 -5.92 -8.26 -19.51
C GLY A 5 -5.03 -7.07 -19.20
N GLY A 6 -4.11 -6.76 -20.12
CA GLY A 6 -3.45 -5.45 -20.22
C GLY A 6 -4.10 -4.70 -21.37
N GLY A 7 -4.53 -3.46 -21.12
CA GLY A 7 -4.93 -2.55 -22.19
C GLY A 7 -3.75 -2.29 -23.14
N GLU A 8 -4.05 -2.05 -24.40
CA GLU A 8 -3.05 -1.61 -25.38
C GLU A 8 -3.41 -0.19 -25.80
N ARG A 9 -2.50 0.77 -25.60
CA ARG A 9 -2.64 2.08 -26.22
C ARG A 9 -2.05 1.99 -27.61
N VAL A 10 -2.92 2.10 -28.61
CA VAL A 10 -2.55 2.18 -30.01
C VAL A 10 -2.78 3.61 -30.48
N GLU A 11 -1.72 4.29 -30.87
CA GLU A 11 -1.83 5.55 -31.59
C GLU A 11 -1.61 5.26 -33.07
N GLY A 12 -2.59 5.64 -33.89
CA GLY A 12 -2.51 5.45 -35.33
C GLY A 12 -3.23 6.55 -36.09
N ARG A 13 -2.86 6.71 -37.36
CA ARG A 13 -3.52 7.64 -38.27
C ARG A 13 -4.38 6.84 -39.24
N VAL A 14 -5.64 7.25 -39.39
CA VAL A 14 -6.52 6.73 -40.45
C VAL A 14 -6.23 7.55 -41.71
N LEU A 15 -5.77 6.89 -42.77
CA LEU A 15 -5.54 7.50 -44.08
C LEU A 15 -6.86 7.58 -44.86
N ALA A 16 -6.97 8.54 -45.78
CA ALA A 16 -8.20 8.79 -46.55
C ALA A 16 -8.67 7.58 -47.40
N ASN A 17 -7.79 6.60 -47.64
CA ASN A 17 -8.11 5.34 -48.31
C ASN A 17 -8.60 4.23 -47.36
N GLY A 18 -8.86 4.54 -46.09
CA GLY A 18 -9.34 3.59 -45.08
C GLY A 18 -8.26 2.71 -44.45
N SER A 19 -6.98 2.87 -44.83
CA SER A 19 -5.88 2.15 -44.18
C SER A 19 -5.47 2.81 -42.87
N VAL A 20 -5.17 2.01 -41.86
CA VAL A 20 -4.72 2.47 -40.54
C VAL A 20 -3.21 2.25 -40.44
N SER A 21 -2.44 3.33 -40.22
CA SER A 21 -1.02 3.22 -39.86
C SER A 21 -0.86 3.34 -38.35
N ILE A 22 -0.27 2.32 -37.72
CA ILE A 22 0.05 2.33 -36.28
C ILE A 22 1.40 3.01 -36.12
N LEU A 23 1.44 4.11 -35.37
CA LEU A 23 2.65 4.90 -35.12
C LEU A 23 3.33 4.47 -33.82
N ILE A 24 2.54 4.19 -32.78
CA ILE A 24 3.02 3.78 -31.47
C ILE A 24 2.13 2.66 -30.95
N ARG A 25 2.78 1.59 -30.48
CA ARG A 25 2.15 0.50 -29.75
C ARG A 25 2.83 0.39 -28.39
N GLN A 26 2.14 0.82 -27.34
CA GLN A 26 2.60 0.69 -25.96
C GLN A 26 1.69 -0.28 -25.22
N GLN A 27 2.29 -1.34 -24.70
CA GLN A 27 1.63 -2.17 -23.69
C GLN A 27 1.42 -1.31 -22.45
N SER A 28 0.17 -1.22 -21.97
CA SER A 28 -0.05 -0.77 -20.62
C SER A 28 0.71 -1.71 -19.70
N GLY A 29 1.57 -1.16 -18.83
CA GLY A 29 2.25 -1.94 -17.80
C GLY A 29 1.23 -2.75 -16.97
N PRO A 30 1.67 -3.77 -16.22
CA PRO A 30 0.78 -4.51 -15.33
C PRO A 30 -0.05 -3.52 -14.50
N PRO A 31 -1.34 -3.81 -14.25
CA PRO A 31 -2.22 -2.91 -13.52
C PRO A 31 -1.53 -2.47 -12.23
N ASN A 32 -1.51 -1.16 -11.98
CA ASN A 32 -1.04 -0.58 -10.72
C ASN A 32 -1.80 -1.31 -9.60
N CYS A 33 -1.17 -2.31 -9.00
CA CYS A 33 -1.75 -3.00 -7.87
C CYS A 33 -1.84 -1.95 -6.78
N PRO A 34 -3.05 -1.65 -6.28
CA PRO A 34 -3.21 -0.64 -5.27
C PRO A 34 -2.38 -1.01 -4.04
N ILE A 35 -2.03 0.07 -3.38
CA ILE A 35 -0.89 0.21 -2.52
C ILE A 35 -1.31 -0.19 -1.11
N CYS A 36 -0.90 -1.36 -0.63
CA CYS A 36 -1.57 -1.97 0.53
C CYS A 36 -0.63 -2.81 1.40
N LEU A 37 -1.10 -3.19 2.59
CA LEU A 37 -0.45 -4.03 3.58
C LEU A 37 -0.58 -5.53 3.24
N ALA A 38 0.40 -6.32 3.67
CA ALA A 38 0.33 -7.78 3.60
C ALA A 38 -0.72 -8.35 4.58
N LEU A 39 -1.28 -9.51 4.21
CA LEU A 39 -2.12 -10.35 5.05
C LEU A 39 -1.44 -10.62 6.40
N GLY A 40 -2.20 -10.54 7.49
CA GLY A 40 -1.70 -10.82 8.84
C GLY A 40 -0.99 -9.65 9.51
N THR A 41 -0.81 -8.51 8.81
CA THR A 41 -0.29 -7.27 9.40
C THR A 41 -1.15 -6.87 10.59
N ARG A 42 -0.52 -6.58 11.73
CA ARG A 42 -1.13 -6.28 13.02
C ARG A 42 -1.38 -4.78 13.15
N ILE A 43 -2.63 -4.38 13.18
CA ILE A 43 -3.04 -2.99 13.36
C ILE A 43 -3.24 -2.73 14.85
N ALA A 44 -2.65 -1.65 15.34
CA ALA A 44 -2.78 -1.28 16.74
C ALA A 44 -4.19 -0.76 17.06
N THR A 45 -4.87 -1.40 18.01
CA THR A 45 -6.14 -0.93 18.57
C THR A 45 -6.02 -0.67 20.08
N PRO A 46 -6.96 0.06 20.71
CA PRO A 46 -6.97 0.24 22.16
C PRO A 46 -7.01 -1.08 22.95
N ASP A 47 -7.64 -2.12 22.39
CA ASP A 47 -7.84 -3.42 23.06
C ASP A 47 -6.79 -4.48 22.68
N GLY A 48 -5.73 -4.06 21.96
CA GLY A 48 -4.67 -4.94 21.47
C GLY A 48 -4.51 -4.90 19.95
N GLU A 49 -3.59 -5.69 19.41
CA GLU A 49 -3.39 -5.71 17.97
C GLU A 49 -4.33 -6.67 17.25
N VAL A 50 -4.91 -6.23 16.14
CA VAL A 50 -5.85 -7.02 15.31
C VAL A 50 -5.26 -7.20 13.93
N ALA A 51 -5.43 -8.38 13.31
CA ALA A 51 -4.94 -8.55 11.94
C ALA A 51 -5.78 -7.72 10.97
N VAL A 52 -5.14 -7.11 9.98
CA VAL A 52 -5.79 -6.19 9.04
C VAL A 52 -6.99 -6.82 8.31
N GLN A 53 -6.93 -8.11 7.97
CA GLN A 53 -8.03 -8.80 7.29
C GLN A 53 -9.26 -9.06 8.18
N ASP A 54 -9.09 -8.98 9.50
CA ASP A 54 -10.15 -9.25 10.48
C ASP A 54 -10.90 -7.98 10.90
N LEU A 55 -10.34 -6.80 10.60
CA LEU A 55 -10.96 -5.50 10.87
C LEU A 55 -12.22 -5.25 10.05
N ARG A 56 -13.14 -4.47 10.61
CA ARG A 56 -14.39 -4.03 10.01
C ARG A 56 -14.56 -2.51 10.16
N VAL A 57 -15.32 -1.90 9.25
CA VAL A 57 -15.75 -0.50 9.40
C VAL A 57 -16.46 -0.34 10.74
N GLY A 58 -16.10 0.70 11.49
CA GLY A 58 -16.55 0.95 12.85
C GLY A 58 -15.61 0.44 13.95
N ASP A 59 -14.70 -0.50 13.66
CA ASP A 59 -13.68 -0.93 14.63
C ASP A 59 -12.77 0.25 14.99
N VAL A 60 -12.38 0.35 16.26
CA VAL A 60 -11.56 1.47 16.75
C VAL A 60 -10.09 1.11 16.66
N VAL A 61 -9.30 1.97 16.01
CA VAL A 61 -7.85 1.82 15.89
C VAL A 61 -7.13 3.04 16.46
N TRP A 62 -5.83 2.91 16.68
CA TRP A 62 -4.98 4.06 16.96
C TRP A 62 -4.62 4.79 15.67
N THR A 63 -4.82 6.11 15.67
CA THR A 63 -4.45 7.06 14.62
C THR A 63 -3.79 8.31 15.25
N THR A 64 -3.41 9.29 14.43
CA THR A 64 -2.85 10.56 14.91
C THR A 64 -3.78 11.73 14.60
N ASP A 65 -3.87 12.68 15.52
CA ASP A 65 -4.40 14.00 15.21
C ASP A 65 -3.40 14.86 14.41
N LEU A 66 -3.78 16.10 14.09
CA LEU A 66 -2.91 17.04 13.35
C LEU A 66 -1.67 17.49 14.14
N ALA A 67 -1.66 17.32 15.46
CA ALA A 67 -0.50 17.61 16.30
C ALA A 67 0.43 16.40 16.44
N GLY A 68 0.10 15.26 15.82
CA GLY A 68 0.84 14.00 15.93
C GLY A 68 0.53 13.23 17.21
N ALA A 69 -0.47 13.64 18.00
CA ALA A 69 -0.85 12.92 19.20
C ALA A 69 -1.62 11.65 18.83
N ARG A 70 -1.31 10.55 19.52
CA ARG A 70 -1.99 9.27 19.34
C ARG A 70 -3.40 9.34 19.93
N ILE A 71 -4.41 9.13 19.07
CA ILE A 71 -5.83 9.16 19.42
C ILE A 71 -6.53 7.90 18.89
N ALA A 72 -7.65 7.53 19.53
CA ALA A 72 -8.47 6.41 19.09
C ALA A 72 -9.58 6.92 18.15
N ALA A 73 -9.78 6.27 17.01
CA ALA A 73 -10.83 6.62 16.06
C ALA A 73 -11.40 5.38 15.35
N PRO A 74 -12.69 5.38 14.99
CA PRO A 74 -13.29 4.28 14.24
C PRO A 74 -12.77 4.27 12.79
N LEU A 75 -12.67 3.08 12.20
CA LEU A 75 -12.44 2.92 10.77
C LEU A 75 -13.67 3.37 9.99
N THR A 76 -13.48 4.21 8.98
CA THR A 76 -14.53 4.65 8.04
C THR A 76 -14.53 3.83 6.77
N GLU A 77 -13.38 3.27 6.38
CA GLU A 77 -13.25 2.44 5.18
C GLU A 77 -12.20 1.34 5.38
N ILE A 78 -12.42 0.22 4.68
CA ILE A 78 -11.47 -0.88 4.55
C ILE A 78 -11.44 -1.33 3.09
N GLY A 79 -10.25 -1.43 2.53
CA GLY A 79 -10.01 -1.90 1.17
C GLY A 79 -9.28 -3.25 1.18
N SER A 80 -9.57 -4.09 0.20
CA SER A 80 -8.74 -5.26 -0.11
C SER A 80 -8.64 -5.48 -1.61
N THR A 81 -7.45 -5.84 -2.07
CA THR A 81 -7.20 -6.12 -3.48
C THR A 81 -6.48 -7.45 -3.67
N PRO A 82 -7.02 -8.37 -4.48
CA PRO A 82 -6.32 -9.58 -4.87
C PRO A 82 -5.01 -9.26 -5.61
N VAL A 83 -3.97 -10.04 -5.35
CA VAL A 83 -2.66 -9.84 -5.98
C VAL A 83 -2.29 -11.00 -6.92
N PRO A 84 -1.59 -10.74 -8.03
CA PRO A 84 -1.06 -11.80 -8.87
C PRO A 84 0.07 -12.56 -8.17
N PRO A 85 0.40 -13.80 -8.57
CA PRO A 85 1.50 -14.58 -7.99
C PRO A 85 2.89 -13.93 -8.09
N THR A 86 3.04 -12.95 -8.98
CA THR A 86 4.28 -12.18 -9.19
C THR A 86 4.36 -10.93 -8.32
N HIS A 87 3.38 -10.69 -7.43
CA HIS A 87 3.35 -9.50 -6.59
C HIS A 87 4.55 -9.48 -5.64
N GLN A 88 5.05 -8.28 -5.39
CA GLN A 88 6.15 -8.04 -4.47
C GLN A 88 5.75 -6.96 -3.48
N VAL A 89 6.20 -7.14 -2.25
CA VAL A 89 6.08 -6.15 -1.17
C VAL A 89 7.48 -5.76 -0.71
N VAL A 90 7.58 -4.64 -0.02
CA VAL A 90 8.76 -4.24 0.72
C VAL A 90 8.70 -4.90 2.09
N HIS A 91 9.73 -5.66 2.43
CA HIS A 91 10.11 -6.02 3.78
C HIS A 91 10.89 -4.84 4.37
N LEU A 92 10.18 -4.01 5.14
CA LEU A 92 10.74 -2.85 5.83
C LEU A 92 11.06 -3.26 7.27
N ALA A 93 12.33 -3.19 7.64
CA ALA A 93 12.78 -3.45 9.01
C ALA A 93 13.38 -2.18 9.62
N LEU A 94 12.95 -1.87 10.84
CA LEU A 94 13.53 -0.79 11.66
C LEU A 94 14.54 -1.37 12.65
N ALA A 95 15.52 -0.56 13.05
CA ALA A 95 16.60 -0.96 13.94
C ALA A 95 16.14 -1.34 15.36
N ASP A 96 14.92 -0.95 15.75
CA ASP A 96 14.29 -1.33 17.02
C ASP A 96 13.53 -2.67 16.95
N GLY A 97 13.59 -3.37 15.82
CA GLY A 97 13.02 -4.70 15.63
C GLY A 97 11.62 -4.70 15.02
N ARG A 98 11.00 -3.54 14.79
CA ARG A 98 9.72 -3.46 14.06
C ARG A 98 9.90 -3.86 12.60
N VAL A 99 8.94 -4.63 12.07
CA VAL A 99 8.96 -5.12 10.69
C VAL A 99 7.56 -5.03 10.10
N VAL A 100 7.44 -4.48 8.88
CA VAL A 100 6.19 -4.45 8.13
C VAL A 100 6.41 -4.89 6.68
N PHE A 101 5.43 -5.60 6.13
CA PHE A 101 5.39 -6.00 4.73
C PHE A 101 4.31 -5.20 4.01
N VAL A 102 4.71 -4.34 3.08
CA VAL A 102 3.81 -3.35 2.48
C VAL A 102 4.17 -3.08 1.03
N SER A 103 3.19 -2.75 0.19
CA SER A 103 3.44 -2.39 -1.20
C SER A 103 4.41 -1.19 -1.30
N PRO A 104 5.31 -1.16 -2.30
CA PRO A 104 6.31 -0.11 -2.43
C PRO A 104 5.74 1.32 -2.52
N GLY A 105 4.55 1.51 -3.08
CA GLY A 105 3.95 2.85 -3.19
C GLY A 105 3.31 3.36 -1.90
N HIS A 106 3.32 2.60 -0.80
CA HIS A 106 2.47 2.92 0.36
C HIS A 106 3.03 4.11 1.12
N PRO A 107 2.19 5.12 1.41
CA PRO A 107 2.68 6.31 2.07
C PRO A 107 3.01 5.98 3.52
N THR A 108 4.13 6.51 3.99
CA THR A 108 4.38 6.74 5.40
C THR A 108 3.49 7.90 5.87
N ALA A 109 3.29 8.06 7.19
CA ALA A 109 2.53 9.20 7.70
C ALA A 109 3.18 10.57 7.41
N ASP A 110 4.47 10.61 7.05
CA ASP A 110 5.16 11.81 6.58
C ASP A 110 5.12 12.01 5.06
N GLY A 111 4.38 11.17 4.33
CA GLY A 111 4.08 11.32 2.90
C GLY A 111 5.12 10.76 1.93
N ARG A 112 6.21 10.16 2.42
CA ARG A 112 7.14 9.39 1.57
C ARG A 112 6.52 8.06 1.17
N HIS A 113 6.94 7.47 0.05
CA HIS A 113 6.58 6.08 -0.26
C HIS A 113 7.58 5.12 0.37
N VAL A 114 7.08 4.00 0.91
CA VAL A 114 7.91 2.98 1.56
C VAL A 114 9.01 2.43 0.63
N GLY A 115 8.74 2.30 -0.66
CA GLY A 115 9.67 1.79 -1.66
C GLY A 115 10.81 2.75 -2.02
N ASP A 116 10.70 4.02 -1.60
CA ASP A 116 11.70 5.07 -1.86
C ASP A 116 12.60 5.32 -0.64
N LEU A 117 12.33 4.65 0.49
CA LEU A 117 13.13 4.75 1.71
C LEU A 117 14.48 4.04 1.57
N ALA A 118 15.50 4.56 2.25
CA ALA A 118 16.82 3.93 2.33
C ALA A 118 17.23 3.55 3.77
N PRO A 119 18.06 2.51 3.94
CA PRO A 119 18.70 2.21 5.22
C PRO A 119 19.46 3.42 5.79
N GLY A 120 19.36 3.63 7.10
CA GLY A 120 19.95 4.76 7.81
C GLY A 120 19.04 5.99 7.92
N GLU A 121 18.00 6.10 7.08
CA GLU A 121 16.94 7.10 7.28
C GLU A 121 16.13 6.81 8.55
N THR A 122 15.36 7.80 9.02
CA THR A 122 14.47 7.62 10.17
C THR A 122 13.02 7.50 9.72
N LEU A 123 12.28 6.58 10.33
CA LEU A 123 10.83 6.44 10.19
C LEU A 123 10.24 6.14 11.58
N ASP A 124 9.19 6.88 11.95
CA ASP A 124 8.45 6.68 13.19
C ASP A 124 9.36 6.53 14.43
N GLY A 125 10.33 7.45 14.54
CA GLY A 125 11.27 7.54 15.66
C GLY A 125 12.43 6.54 15.64
N ALA A 126 12.55 5.65 14.66
CA ALA A 126 13.65 4.67 14.58
C ALA A 126 14.37 4.71 13.23
N SER A 127 15.65 4.33 13.23
CA SER A 127 16.44 4.18 12.01
C SER A 127 15.98 2.97 11.20
N ILE A 128 15.92 3.10 9.89
CA ILE A 128 15.61 2.02 8.96
C ILE A 128 16.83 1.12 8.84
N ALA A 129 16.66 -0.17 9.14
CA ALA A 129 17.71 -1.18 9.04
C ALA A 129 17.79 -1.77 7.62
N SER A 130 16.65 -2.07 7.01
CA SER A 130 16.60 -2.59 5.63
C SER A 130 15.28 -2.28 4.93
N VAL A 131 15.36 -2.22 3.60
CA VAL A 131 14.22 -2.00 2.68
C VAL A 131 14.41 -2.97 1.51
N GLU A 132 13.75 -4.13 1.57
CA GLU A 132 13.98 -5.22 0.60
C GLU A 132 12.71 -5.60 -0.13
N ARG A 133 12.77 -5.76 -1.45
CA ARG A 133 11.63 -6.27 -2.23
C ARG A 133 11.61 -7.79 -2.17
N VAL A 134 10.50 -8.35 -1.70
CA VAL A 134 10.29 -9.79 -1.55
C VAL A 134 9.04 -10.23 -2.28
N ALA A 135 9.04 -11.47 -2.78
CA ALA A 135 7.85 -12.06 -3.38
C ALA A 135 6.74 -12.23 -2.32
N TYR A 136 5.50 -11.93 -2.70
CA TYR A 136 4.35 -12.02 -1.81
C TYR A 136 3.27 -12.92 -2.41
N ALA A 137 2.88 -13.94 -1.65
CA ALA A 137 1.92 -14.96 -2.06
C ALA A 137 0.64 -14.97 -1.20
N GLY A 138 0.38 -13.94 -0.41
CA GLY A 138 -0.75 -13.89 0.53
C GLY A 138 -2.13 -13.69 -0.11
N GLY A 139 -2.25 -13.78 -1.43
CA GLY A 139 -3.51 -13.79 -2.19
C GLY A 139 -4.19 -12.42 -2.35
N ALA A 140 -4.16 -11.59 -1.31
CA ALA A 140 -4.65 -10.22 -1.33
C ALA A 140 -3.82 -9.31 -0.42
N THR A 141 -3.94 -8.01 -0.64
CA THR A 141 -3.43 -6.95 0.24
C THR A 141 -4.59 -6.13 0.79
N TYR A 142 -4.34 -5.35 1.84
CA TYR A 142 -5.36 -4.65 2.62
C TYR A 142 -4.97 -3.20 2.90
N ASP A 143 -5.94 -2.31 3.00
CA ASP A 143 -5.74 -0.94 3.48
C ASP A 143 -6.91 -0.52 4.37
N ILE A 144 -6.69 0.45 5.24
CA ILE A 144 -7.69 0.93 6.21
C ILE A 144 -7.66 2.45 6.29
N LEU A 145 -8.82 3.05 6.51
CA LEU A 145 -8.95 4.50 6.74
C LEU A 145 -9.58 4.75 8.11
N PRO A 146 -8.80 5.22 9.10
CA PRO A 146 -9.34 5.74 10.33
C PRO A 146 -10.05 7.07 10.10
N ALA A 147 -11.14 7.33 10.82
CA ALA A 147 -11.73 8.66 10.91
C ALA A 147 -10.69 9.65 11.45
N GLY A 148 -10.61 10.83 10.83
CA GLY A 148 -9.69 11.88 11.27
C GLY A 148 -9.09 12.63 10.10
N ALA A 149 -8.12 13.48 10.40
CA ALA A 149 -7.51 14.39 9.41
C ALA A 149 -6.25 13.83 8.73
N THR A 150 -5.67 12.75 9.27
CA THR A 150 -4.35 12.26 8.84
C THR A 150 -4.42 10.98 8.02
N GLY A 151 -5.45 10.16 8.21
CA GLY A 151 -5.52 8.81 7.64
C GLY A 151 -4.39 7.89 8.11
N ALA A 152 -3.64 8.26 9.15
CA ALA A 152 -2.49 7.50 9.62
C ALA A 152 -2.88 6.38 10.58
N TYR A 153 -2.15 5.28 10.59
CA TYR A 153 -2.39 4.16 11.50
C TYR A 153 -1.09 3.40 11.78
N TRP A 154 -1.05 2.66 12.89
CA TRP A 154 0.09 1.80 13.20
C TRP A 154 -0.13 0.38 12.69
N ALA A 155 0.77 -0.07 11.82
CA ALA A 155 0.84 -1.42 11.29
C ALA A 155 2.17 -2.08 11.72
N ASN A 156 2.08 -3.19 12.47
CA ASN A 156 3.19 -3.83 13.19
C ASN A 156 4.03 -2.82 13.99
N GLY A 157 3.34 -1.85 14.61
CA GLY A 157 3.97 -0.76 15.34
C GLY A 157 4.66 0.31 14.50
N VAL A 158 4.57 0.30 13.17
CA VAL A 158 5.10 1.34 12.27
C VAL A 158 3.97 2.26 11.82
N LEU A 159 4.13 3.57 12.01
CA LEU A 159 3.15 4.57 11.56
C LEU A 159 3.18 4.76 10.04
N LEU A 160 2.08 4.38 9.38
CA LEU A 160 1.86 4.47 7.94
C LEU A 160 0.60 5.31 7.62
N GLY A 161 0.42 5.69 6.36
CA GLY A 161 -0.74 6.43 5.88
C GLY A 161 -1.68 5.55 5.03
N SER A 162 -2.98 5.85 5.10
CA SER A 162 -4.00 5.27 4.21
C SER A 162 -3.83 5.75 2.77
N THR A 163 -4.25 4.92 1.81
CA THR A 163 -4.43 5.29 0.39
C THR A 163 -5.89 5.44 -0.02
N LEU A 164 -6.82 5.11 0.88
CA LEU A 164 -8.26 5.32 0.75
C LEU A 164 -8.62 6.78 1.04
N HIS A 165 -9.67 7.32 0.39
CA HIS A 165 -10.08 8.73 0.45
C HIS A 165 -11.59 8.94 0.26
#